data_AF-A0A918I400-F1
#
_entry.id   AF-A0A918I400-F1
#
_cell.length_a   1.000
_cell.length_b   1.000
_cell.length_c   1.000
_cell.angle_alpha   90.00
_cell.angle_beta   90.00
_cell.angle_gamma   90.00
#
_symmetry.space_group_name_H-M   'P 1'
#
loop_
_entity.id
_entity.type
_entity.pdbx_description
1 polymer ?
#
loop_
_entity_poly.entity_id
_entity_poly.type
_entity_poly.pdbx_seq_one_letter_code
_entity_poly.pdbx_strand_id
1 'polypeptide(L)'
;MARMTTPPAPQGVPPRGKPGRRLGPILSGTGPAHRAWLQPLREAFYASGMTLGELHQRTGWPKSKLSELLRAAGRYPRWSFTRDVMTGLHWSGMSYEVVRLQWVQAAREANKRTAWITACLAQSGDSTLADSDAVPLDYYAFREMHQDHYTAYALAFLRSPVTAEKAVRDVFTLLLLLWPDALGSERLERYAWQLLRETVLERAPKDNGRPTLIEAAFDTLALKNSPDPMHQITESMTLFRAISHLPPRQLDVTVLKHLRGLTDTQIADEMGISLAAVRSTARHARRSLNALLYPQHHQGGTPR
;
A
#
# COMPACT_ATOMS: atom_id res chain seq x y z
N MET A 1 -50.39 66.82 -2.67
CA MET A 1 -50.33 65.54 -3.43
C MET A 1 -48.87 65.09 -3.49
N ALA A 2 -48.47 64.13 -2.65
CA ALA A 2 -47.14 63.50 -2.71
C ALA A 2 -47.36 61.99 -2.76
N ARG A 3 -46.89 61.35 -3.84
CA ARG A 3 -47.00 59.90 -4.07
C ARG A 3 -46.07 59.16 -3.12
N MET A 4 -46.64 58.30 -2.26
CA MET A 4 -45.88 57.32 -1.49
C MET A 4 -45.47 56.17 -2.41
N THR A 5 -44.17 55.98 -2.59
CA THR A 5 -43.58 54.85 -3.31
C THR A 5 -43.32 53.72 -2.31
N THR A 6 -44.02 52.61 -2.47
CA THR A 6 -43.86 51.37 -1.68
C THR A 6 -42.54 50.68 -2.06
N PRO A 7 -41.73 50.19 -1.09
CA PRO A 7 -40.53 49.42 -1.39
C PRO A 7 -40.87 48.02 -1.95
N PRO A 8 -40.02 47.43 -2.81
CA PRO A 8 -40.28 46.13 -3.43
C PRO A 8 -40.18 45.01 -2.39
N ALA A 9 -41.07 44.03 -2.52
CA ALA A 9 -41.13 42.84 -1.68
C ALA A 9 -39.83 42.02 -1.72
N PRO A 10 -39.43 41.37 -0.61
CA PRO A 10 -38.26 40.50 -0.59
C PRO A 10 -38.50 39.33 -1.55
N GLN A 11 -37.56 39.15 -2.49
CA GLN A 11 -37.55 37.99 -3.39
C GLN A 11 -37.44 36.72 -2.53
N GLY A 12 -38.49 35.91 -2.56
CA GLY A 12 -38.58 34.69 -1.78
C GLY A 12 -37.44 33.74 -2.09
N VAL A 13 -36.85 33.17 -1.04
CA VAL A 13 -35.93 32.04 -1.12
C VAL A 13 -36.60 30.94 -1.95
N PRO A 14 -35.96 30.41 -3.01
CA PRO A 14 -36.57 29.37 -3.84
C PRO A 14 -36.96 28.16 -2.97
N PRO A 15 -38.09 27.50 -3.26
CA PRO A 15 -38.56 26.39 -2.45
C PRO A 15 -37.50 25.28 -2.42
N ARG A 16 -37.07 24.88 -1.21
CA ARG A 16 -36.22 23.70 -1.00
C ARG A 16 -36.90 22.51 -1.69
N GLY A 17 -36.22 21.90 -2.67
CA GLY A 17 -36.72 20.74 -3.39
C GLY A 17 -37.16 19.62 -2.44
N LYS A 18 -38.12 18.80 -2.85
CA LYS A 18 -38.61 17.66 -2.06
C LYS A 18 -37.42 16.83 -1.55
N PRO A 19 -37.38 16.42 -0.26
CA PRO A 19 -36.28 15.64 0.28
C PRO A 19 -36.04 14.38 -0.56
N GLY A 20 -34.81 14.21 -1.06
CA GLY A 20 -34.43 13.02 -1.80
C GLY A 20 -34.58 11.76 -0.93
N ARG A 21 -34.83 10.60 -1.56
CA ARG A 21 -34.90 9.31 -0.86
C ARG A 21 -33.65 9.09 0.00
N ARG A 22 -33.83 8.76 1.29
CA ARG A 22 -32.72 8.47 2.21
C ARG A 22 -31.86 7.32 1.67
N LEU A 23 -30.54 7.49 1.76
CA LEU A 23 -29.57 6.44 1.43
C LEU A 23 -29.71 5.25 2.39
N GLY A 24 -29.60 4.02 1.88
CA GLY A 24 -29.43 2.82 2.71
C GLY A 24 -28.17 2.88 3.59
N PRO A 25 -28.01 2.01 4.60
CA PRO A 25 -26.88 2.07 5.54
C PRO A 25 -25.51 1.89 4.84
N ILE A 26 -24.42 2.27 5.52
CA ILE A 26 -23.06 1.87 5.11
C ILE A 26 -22.98 0.35 5.22
N LEU A 27 -22.47 -0.31 4.18
CA LEU A 27 -22.36 -1.77 4.10
C LEU A 27 -21.71 -2.35 5.37
N SER A 28 -22.24 -3.44 5.93
CA SER A 28 -21.79 -3.98 7.23
C SER A 28 -20.31 -4.39 7.22
N GLY A 29 -19.81 -4.94 6.11
CA GLY A 29 -18.41 -5.35 5.93
C GLY A 29 -17.40 -4.22 5.68
N THR A 30 -17.80 -2.95 5.77
CA THR A 30 -16.88 -1.82 5.61
C THR A 30 -15.91 -1.75 6.79
N GLY A 31 -14.60 -1.77 6.50
CA GLY A 31 -13.52 -1.70 7.48
C GLY A 31 -13.49 -0.39 8.28
N PRO A 32 -12.82 -0.39 9.45
CA PRO A 32 -12.86 0.74 10.38
C PRO A 32 -12.29 2.02 9.79
N ALA A 33 -11.15 1.99 9.07
CA ALA A 33 -10.60 3.19 8.45
C ALA A 33 -11.54 3.76 7.37
N HIS A 34 -12.20 2.89 6.58
CA HIS A 34 -13.16 3.36 5.58
C HIS A 34 -14.38 4.03 6.26
N ARG A 35 -14.87 3.46 7.37
CA ARG A 35 -15.94 4.09 8.16
C ARG A 35 -15.50 5.41 8.79
N ALA A 36 -14.26 5.51 9.28
CA ALA A 36 -13.75 6.66 10.01
C ALA A 36 -13.85 7.95 9.20
N TRP A 37 -13.58 7.91 7.87
CA TRP A 37 -13.76 9.07 7.02
C TRP A 37 -15.14 9.16 6.36
N LEU A 38 -15.77 8.02 6.05
CA LEU A 38 -17.04 8.00 5.32
C LEU A 38 -18.24 8.41 6.18
N GLN A 39 -18.26 8.02 7.46
CA GLN A 39 -19.38 8.31 8.34
C GLN A 39 -19.54 9.83 8.58
N PRO A 40 -18.49 10.59 8.95
CA PRO A 40 -18.58 12.05 9.06
C PRO A 40 -18.92 12.74 7.73
N LEU A 41 -18.40 12.26 6.60
CA LEU A 41 -18.74 12.78 5.27
C LEU A 41 -20.24 12.58 4.96
N ARG A 42 -20.77 11.40 5.31
CA ARG A 42 -22.19 11.06 5.12
C ARG A 42 -23.09 11.90 6.02
N GLU A 43 -22.68 12.17 7.25
CA GLU A 43 -23.37 13.09 8.16
C GLU A 43 -23.40 14.51 7.60
N ALA A 44 -22.27 14.99 7.06
CA ALA A 44 -22.20 16.29 6.39
C ALA A 44 -23.14 16.37 5.17
N PHE A 45 -23.23 15.30 4.37
CA PHE A 45 -24.21 15.21 3.28
C PHE A 45 -25.64 15.38 3.79
N TYR A 46 -26.04 14.66 4.86
CA TYR A 46 -27.38 14.82 5.42
C TYR A 46 -27.63 16.20 6.02
N ALA A 47 -26.65 16.75 6.75
CA ALA A 47 -26.74 18.08 7.37
C ALA A 47 -26.88 19.19 6.32
N SER A 48 -26.27 19.02 5.15
CA SER A 48 -26.38 19.98 4.04
C SER A 48 -27.79 20.11 3.45
N GLY A 49 -28.66 19.11 3.67
CA GLY A 49 -29.99 19.03 3.07
C GLY A 49 -29.99 18.79 1.55
N MET A 50 -28.82 18.61 0.93
CA MET A 50 -28.70 18.37 -0.52
C MET A 50 -29.26 17.00 -0.91
N THR A 51 -29.84 16.94 -2.10
CA THR A 51 -30.16 15.72 -2.82
C THR A 51 -28.92 15.21 -3.58
N LEU A 52 -28.93 13.93 -3.96
CA LEU A 52 -27.93 13.39 -4.89
C LEU A 52 -27.92 14.13 -6.23
N GLY A 53 -29.03 14.78 -6.61
CA GLY A 53 -29.11 15.58 -7.84
C GLY A 53 -28.32 16.87 -7.76
N GLU A 54 -28.42 17.58 -6.65
CA GLU A 54 -27.65 18.81 -6.42
C GLU A 54 -26.16 18.50 -6.23
N LEU A 55 -25.83 17.42 -5.51
CA LEU A 55 -24.43 16.99 -5.37
C LEU A 55 -23.83 16.56 -6.73
N HIS A 56 -24.62 15.93 -7.60
CA HIS A 56 -24.22 15.66 -8.98
C HIS A 56 -23.93 16.95 -9.77
N GLN A 57 -24.80 17.95 -9.68
CA GLN A 57 -24.58 19.24 -10.35
C GLN A 57 -23.30 19.94 -9.88
N ARG A 58 -22.95 19.83 -8.60
CA ARG A 58 -21.75 20.45 -8.03
C ARG A 58 -20.45 19.73 -8.39
N THR A 59 -20.50 18.40 -8.44
CA THR A 59 -19.28 17.56 -8.54
C THR A 59 -19.08 16.96 -9.93
N GLY A 60 -20.10 16.98 -10.79
CA GLY A 60 -20.12 16.31 -12.09
C GLY A 60 -20.26 14.78 -12.03
N TRP A 61 -20.17 14.16 -10.85
CA TRP A 61 -20.21 12.71 -10.70
C TRP A 61 -21.63 12.14 -10.81
N PRO A 62 -21.85 10.97 -11.46
CA PRO A 62 -23.18 10.37 -11.57
C PRO A 62 -23.84 10.10 -10.22
N LYS A 63 -25.16 10.32 -10.11
CA LYS A 63 -25.94 10.09 -8.87
C LYS A 63 -25.76 8.66 -8.31
N SER A 64 -25.61 7.67 -9.20
CA SER A 64 -25.34 6.28 -8.82
C SER A 64 -24.01 6.11 -8.11
N LYS A 65 -22.93 6.75 -8.61
CA LYS A 65 -21.60 6.72 -8.00
C LYS A 65 -21.54 7.45 -6.67
N LEU A 66 -22.23 8.58 -6.56
CA LEU A 66 -22.39 9.30 -5.28
C LEU A 66 -23.12 8.43 -4.24
N SER A 67 -24.20 7.75 -4.65
CA SER A 67 -24.91 6.80 -3.79
C SER A 67 -24.06 5.59 -3.40
N GLU A 68 -23.26 5.06 -4.32
CA GLU A 68 -22.30 3.97 -4.05
C GLU A 68 -21.27 4.39 -3.00
N LEU A 69 -20.61 5.54 -3.19
CA LEU A 69 -19.63 6.11 -2.26
C LEU A 69 -20.23 6.24 -0.85
N LEU A 70 -21.35 6.96 -0.72
CA LEU A 70 -21.97 7.27 0.57
C LEU A 70 -22.52 6.04 1.32
N ARG A 71 -22.54 4.86 0.67
CA ARG A 71 -22.95 3.58 1.26
C ARG A 71 -21.79 2.58 1.37
N ALA A 72 -20.58 2.96 0.97
CA ALA A 72 -19.45 2.04 0.75
C ALA A 72 -19.85 0.83 -0.12
N ALA A 73 -20.77 1.02 -1.05
CA ALA A 73 -21.25 -0.03 -1.95
C ALA A 73 -20.40 -0.02 -3.23
N GLY A 74 -19.74 -1.13 -3.54
CA GLY A 74 -18.93 -1.27 -4.76
C GLY A 74 -17.43 -1.20 -4.52
N ARG A 75 -16.68 -0.72 -5.52
CA ARG A 75 -15.22 -0.63 -5.46
C ARG A 75 -14.80 0.56 -4.60
N TYR A 76 -13.70 0.40 -3.86
CA TYR A 76 -13.07 1.50 -3.12
C TYR A 76 -12.81 2.71 -4.04
N PRO A 77 -13.21 3.94 -3.63
CA PRO A 77 -13.20 5.12 -4.49
C PRO A 77 -11.77 5.61 -4.75
N ARG A 78 -11.53 6.27 -5.88
CA ARG A 78 -10.29 7.03 -6.11
C ARG A 78 -10.24 8.26 -5.20
N TRP A 79 -9.03 8.74 -4.90
CA TRP A 79 -8.84 9.93 -4.07
C TRP A 79 -9.49 11.18 -4.68
N SER A 80 -9.30 11.42 -5.97
CA SER A 80 -9.94 12.54 -6.68
C SER A 80 -11.46 12.56 -6.53
N PHE A 81 -12.12 11.41 -6.69
CA PHE A 81 -13.57 11.32 -6.49
C PHE A 81 -13.99 11.65 -5.06
N THR A 82 -13.24 11.16 -4.07
CA THR A 82 -13.50 11.46 -2.65
C THR A 82 -13.37 12.96 -2.40
N ARG A 83 -12.25 13.57 -2.85
CA ARG A 83 -11.98 15.00 -2.74
C ARG A 83 -13.07 15.85 -3.40
N ASP A 84 -13.48 15.53 -4.62
CA ASP A 84 -14.51 16.30 -5.33
C ASP A 84 -15.83 16.33 -4.54
N VAL A 85 -16.19 15.22 -3.89
CA VAL A 85 -17.37 15.15 -3.02
C VAL A 85 -17.18 15.98 -1.75
N MET A 86 -16.01 15.95 -1.13
CA MET A 86 -15.70 16.79 0.03
C MET A 86 -15.82 18.28 -0.33
N THR A 87 -15.24 18.68 -1.47
CA THR A 87 -15.30 20.05 -2.00
C THR A 87 -16.73 20.45 -2.35
N GLY A 88 -17.48 19.59 -3.03
CA GLY A 88 -18.88 19.85 -3.40
C GLY A 88 -19.81 20.05 -2.19
N LEU A 89 -19.49 19.41 -1.06
CA LEU A 89 -20.18 19.56 0.21
C LEU A 89 -19.66 20.73 1.06
N HIS A 90 -18.57 21.39 0.66
CA HIS A 90 -17.82 22.34 1.49
C HIS A 90 -17.51 21.75 2.88
N TRP A 91 -17.11 20.48 2.90
CA TRP A 91 -16.97 19.74 4.15
C TRP A 91 -15.72 20.16 4.92
N SER A 92 -15.91 20.48 6.20
CA SER A 92 -14.86 20.91 7.14
C SER A 92 -14.81 20.08 8.43
N GLY A 93 -15.47 18.91 8.45
CA GLY A 93 -15.58 18.09 9.67
C GLY A 93 -14.28 17.38 10.08
N MET A 94 -13.31 17.28 9.18
CA MET A 94 -11.95 16.81 9.45
C MET A 94 -10.96 17.58 8.60
N SER A 95 -9.71 17.66 9.03
CA SER A 95 -8.65 18.23 8.20
C SER A 95 -8.40 17.35 6.97
N TYR A 96 -7.97 18.00 5.88
CA TYR A 96 -7.66 17.33 4.62
C TYR A 96 -6.68 16.15 4.80
N GLU A 97 -5.61 16.38 5.57
CA GLU A 97 -4.57 15.37 5.83
C GLU A 97 -5.11 14.17 6.62
N VAL A 98 -6.00 14.38 7.59
CA VAL A 98 -6.61 13.28 8.35
C VAL A 98 -7.49 12.43 7.43
N VAL A 99 -8.30 13.05 6.56
CA VAL A 99 -9.13 12.32 5.61
C VAL A 99 -8.26 11.55 4.63
N ARG A 100 -7.17 12.16 4.16
CA ARG A 100 -6.22 11.52 3.23
C ARG A 100 -5.55 10.30 3.85
N LEU A 101 -5.09 10.40 5.11
CA LEU A 101 -4.54 9.28 5.87
C LEU A 101 -5.56 8.15 6.03
N GLN A 102 -6.78 8.47 6.49
CA GLN A 102 -7.85 7.49 6.66
C GLN A 102 -8.24 6.85 5.32
N TRP A 103 -8.24 7.61 4.22
CA TRP A 103 -8.47 7.09 2.88
C TRP A 103 -7.37 6.11 2.46
N VAL A 104 -6.11 6.38 2.80
CA VAL A 104 -4.99 5.47 2.54
C VAL A 104 -5.12 4.19 3.36
N GLN A 105 -5.37 4.29 4.67
CA GLN A 105 -5.57 3.12 5.53
C GLN A 105 -6.74 2.25 5.04
N ALA A 106 -7.86 2.89 4.70
CA ALA A 106 -9.03 2.22 4.13
C ALA A 106 -8.77 1.55 2.77
N ALA A 107 -7.90 2.15 1.93
CA ALA A 107 -7.46 1.50 0.70
C ALA A 107 -6.68 0.21 1.00
N ARG A 108 -5.80 0.23 2.02
CA ARG A 108 -5.05 -0.96 2.45
C ARG A 108 -5.97 -2.04 3.04
N GLU A 109 -6.94 -1.67 3.89
CA GLU A 109 -7.98 -2.59 4.39
C GLU A 109 -8.76 -3.24 3.24
N ALA A 110 -9.02 -2.48 2.17
CA ALA A 110 -9.66 -2.96 0.94
C ALA A 110 -8.70 -3.73 0.01
N ASN A 111 -7.52 -4.13 0.50
CA ASN A 111 -6.46 -4.84 -0.22
C ASN A 111 -6.05 -4.14 -1.52
N LYS A 112 -6.01 -2.80 -1.52
CA LYS A 112 -5.50 -2.04 -2.65
C LYS A 112 -3.98 -2.10 -2.71
N ARG A 113 -3.53 -2.33 -3.93
CA ARG A 113 -2.15 -2.33 -4.35
C ARG A 113 -1.47 -1.00 -4.03
N THR A 114 -0.25 -1.03 -3.50
CA THR A 114 0.52 0.19 -3.18
C THR A 114 0.69 1.06 -4.42
N ALA A 115 0.97 0.46 -5.58
CA ALA A 115 1.09 1.17 -6.87
C ALA A 115 -0.18 1.96 -7.23
N TRP A 116 -1.34 1.38 -6.91
CA TRP A 116 -2.63 2.00 -7.19
C TRP A 116 -2.92 3.16 -6.23
N ILE A 117 -2.59 2.99 -4.95
CA ILE A 117 -2.72 4.04 -3.92
C ILE A 117 -1.86 5.24 -4.32
N THR A 118 -0.56 5.04 -4.58
CA THR A 118 0.35 6.14 -4.94
C THR A 118 -0.04 6.82 -6.25
N ALA A 119 -0.52 6.06 -7.24
CA ALA A 119 -1.04 6.64 -8.49
C ALA A 119 -2.30 7.49 -8.26
N CYS A 120 -3.22 7.09 -7.39
CA CYS A 120 -4.41 7.88 -7.06
C CYS A 120 -4.04 9.20 -6.37
N LEU A 121 -3.05 9.17 -5.48
CA LEU A 121 -2.55 10.36 -4.80
C LEU A 121 -1.86 11.31 -5.78
N ALA A 122 -0.99 10.80 -6.66
CA ALA A 122 -0.27 11.60 -7.65
C ALA A 122 -1.20 12.26 -8.69
N GLN A 123 -2.22 11.54 -9.19
CA GLN A 123 -3.16 12.07 -10.19
C GLN A 123 -4.03 13.22 -9.68
N SER A 124 -4.11 13.39 -8.37
CA SER A 124 -4.96 14.43 -7.79
C SER A 124 -4.32 15.82 -7.89
N GLY A 125 -3.08 15.95 -8.38
CA GLY A 125 -2.33 17.22 -8.38
C GLY A 125 -2.02 17.69 -6.96
N ASP A 126 -2.15 16.78 -6.00
CA ASP A 126 -2.01 16.99 -4.58
C ASP A 126 -0.53 16.93 -4.24
N SER A 127 0.21 17.92 -4.73
CA SER A 127 1.64 18.12 -4.51
C SER A 127 1.94 18.58 -3.07
N THR A 128 1.09 18.25 -2.09
CA THR A 128 1.26 18.67 -0.69
C THR A 128 2.43 17.98 0.02
N LEU A 129 3.12 17.05 -0.64
CA LEU A 129 4.44 16.56 -0.20
C LEU A 129 5.61 17.39 -0.77
N ALA A 130 5.34 18.29 -1.72
CA ALA A 130 6.31 19.16 -2.38
C ALA A 130 6.22 20.64 -1.93
N ASP A 131 5.18 21.03 -1.18
CA ASP A 131 5.23 22.26 -0.37
C ASP A 131 6.09 21.99 0.88
N SER A 132 7.32 22.46 0.78
CA SER A 132 8.56 21.93 1.34
C SER A 132 8.93 22.46 2.73
N ASP A 133 8.06 22.35 3.74
CA ASP A 133 8.41 22.73 5.13
C ASP A 133 8.05 21.71 6.23
N ALA A 134 7.46 20.53 5.90
CA ALA A 134 6.91 19.65 6.95
C ALA A 134 7.15 18.14 6.76
N VAL A 135 8.21 17.72 6.04
CA VAL A 135 8.64 16.31 6.12
C VAL A 135 9.47 16.13 7.39
N PRO A 136 9.09 15.23 8.31
CA PRO A 136 9.82 15.05 9.56
C PRO A 136 11.29 14.66 9.35
N LEU A 137 12.21 15.22 10.15
CA LEU A 137 13.64 14.93 10.04
C LEU A 137 13.97 13.45 10.29
N ASP A 138 13.25 12.82 11.23
CA ASP A 138 13.38 11.40 11.54
C ASP A 138 12.98 10.51 10.35
N TYR A 139 11.97 10.90 9.57
CA TYR A 139 11.63 10.24 8.32
C TYR A 139 12.74 10.35 7.27
N TYR A 140 13.37 11.52 7.13
CA TYR A 140 14.48 11.69 6.20
C TYR A 140 15.67 10.80 6.57
N ALA A 141 16.05 10.81 7.85
CA ALA A 141 17.13 9.97 8.36
C ALA A 141 16.83 8.47 8.14
N PHE A 142 15.60 8.05 8.43
CA PHE A 142 15.14 6.69 8.17
C PHE A 142 15.25 6.33 6.69
N ARG A 143 14.75 7.19 5.79
CA ARG A 143 14.83 6.95 4.35
C ARG A 143 16.28 6.83 3.88
N GLU A 144 17.13 7.75 4.28
CA GLU A 144 18.56 7.75 3.91
C GLU A 144 19.26 6.47 4.37
N MET A 145 18.99 6.03 5.60
CA MET A 145 19.58 4.82 6.17
C MET A 145 19.15 3.53 5.45
N HIS A 146 17.89 3.43 5.00
CA HIS A 146 17.31 2.17 4.52
C HIS A 146 17.15 2.08 3.00
N GLN A 147 17.20 3.19 2.26
CA GLN A 147 16.86 3.21 0.83
C GLN A 147 17.71 2.26 -0.02
N ASP A 148 19.01 2.14 0.28
CA ASP A 148 19.93 1.30 -0.49
C ASP A 148 19.63 -0.19 -0.27
N HIS A 149 19.41 -0.62 0.98
CA HIS A 149 19.01 -1.99 1.28
C HIS A 149 17.63 -2.33 0.72
N TYR A 150 16.69 -1.38 0.75
CA TYR A 150 15.35 -1.55 0.17
C TYR A 150 15.43 -1.73 -1.35
N THR A 151 16.27 -0.94 -2.01
CA THR A 151 16.51 -1.03 -3.46
C THR A 151 17.20 -2.35 -3.82
N ALA A 152 18.19 -2.77 -3.02
CA ALA A 152 18.88 -4.04 -3.19
C ALA A 152 17.90 -5.24 -3.06
N TYR A 153 17.01 -5.21 -2.06
CA TYR A 153 15.95 -6.21 -1.91
C TYR A 153 14.99 -6.20 -3.11
N ALA A 154 14.53 -5.02 -3.53
CA ALA A 154 13.63 -4.87 -4.68
C ALA A 154 14.25 -5.44 -5.97
N LEU A 155 15.53 -5.17 -6.23
CA LEU A 155 16.27 -5.69 -7.39
C LEU A 155 16.39 -7.22 -7.41
N ALA A 156 16.29 -7.90 -6.26
CA ALA A 156 16.29 -9.36 -6.24
C ALA A 156 15.06 -9.96 -6.95
N PHE A 157 13.93 -9.24 -6.93
CA PHE A 157 12.66 -9.71 -7.50
C PHE A 157 12.26 -8.97 -8.78
N LEU A 158 12.72 -7.72 -8.93
CA LEU A 158 12.31 -6.83 -10.00
C LEU A 158 13.47 -6.68 -10.99
N ARG A 159 13.31 -7.29 -12.17
CA ARG A 159 14.33 -7.36 -13.24
C ARG A 159 14.86 -6.01 -13.72
N SER A 160 14.11 -4.92 -13.51
CA SER A 160 14.43 -3.59 -14.00
C SER A 160 14.77 -2.67 -12.83
N PRO A 161 15.95 -2.02 -12.84
CA PRO A 161 16.31 -1.00 -11.85
C PRO A 161 15.26 0.10 -11.74
N VAL A 162 14.73 0.57 -12.88
CA VAL A 162 13.66 1.57 -12.91
C VAL A 162 12.41 1.11 -12.15
N THR A 163 12.02 -0.16 -12.32
CA THR A 163 10.86 -0.73 -11.61
C THR A 163 11.15 -0.91 -10.11
N ALA A 164 12.37 -1.31 -9.75
CA ALA A 164 12.81 -1.44 -8.36
C ALA A 164 12.82 -0.09 -7.64
N GLU A 165 13.47 0.92 -8.23
CA GLU A 165 13.50 2.29 -7.73
C GLU A 165 12.09 2.87 -7.62
N LYS A 166 11.21 2.64 -8.60
CA LYS A 166 9.81 3.07 -8.51
C LYS A 166 9.09 2.39 -7.36
N ALA A 167 9.30 1.09 -7.15
CA ALA A 167 8.69 0.36 -6.04
C ALA A 167 9.14 0.95 -4.70
N VAL A 168 10.45 1.20 -4.52
CA VAL A 168 11.01 1.80 -3.30
C VAL A 168 10.50 3.24 -3.10
N ARG A 169 10.40 4.04 -4.17
CA ARG A 169 9.81 5.37 -4.12
C ARG A 169 8.34 5.33 -3.70
N ASP A 170 7.57 4.39 -4.23
CA ASP A 170 6.17 4.19 -3.85
C ASP A 170 6.05 3.80 -2.36
N VAL A 171 6.97 2.96 -1.85
CA VAL A 171 7.05 2.59 -0.41
C VAL A 171 7.28 3.82 0.44
N PHE A 172 8.32 4.62 0.16
CA PHE A 172 8.63 5.79 0.96
C PHE A 172 7.54 6.87 0.87
N THR A 173 6.98 7.08 -0.31
CA THR A 173 5.82 7.99 -0.49
C THR A 173 4.68 7.58 0.44
N LEU A 174 4.32 6.29 0.44
CA LEU A 174 3.23 5.79 1.27
C LEU A 174 3.60 5.73 2.76
N LEU A 175 4.85 5.42 3.09
CA LEU A 175 5.37 5.39 4.46
C LEU A 175 5.33 6.79 5.09
N LEU A 176 5.62 7.85 4.33
CA LEU A 176 5.52 9.23 4.81
C LEU A 176 4.11 9.59 5.27
N LEU A 177 3.08 9.21 4.49
CA LEU A 177 1.68 9.38 4.89
C LEU A 177 1.35 8.58 6.15
N LEU A 178 1.90 7.36 6.25
CA LEU A 178 1.69 6.45 7.37
C LEU A 178 2.69 6.66 8.52
N TRP A 179 3.50 7.72 8.49
CA TRP A 179 4.63 7.90 9.41
C TRP A 179 4.22 7.95 10.88
N PRO A 180 3.13 8.66 11.26
CA PRO A 180 2.66 8.65 12.66
C PRO A 180 2.29 7.25 13.14
N ASP A 181 1.65 6.44 12.30
CA ASP A 181 1.29 5.05 12.65
C ASP A 181 2.54 4.17 12.75
N ALA A 182 3.52 4.39 11.88
CA ALA A 182 4.77 3.65 11.86
C ALA A 182 5.60 3.92 13.13
N LEU A 183 5.69 5.19 13.56
CA LEU A 183 6.33 5.60 14.81
C LEU A 183 5.60 5.05 16.05
N GLY A 184 4.27 4.94 16.00
CA GLY A 184 3.47 4.36 17.07
C GLY A 184 3.46 2.82 17.11
N SER A 185 4.08 2.16 16.12
CA SER A 185 4.15 0.70 16.06
C SER A 185 5.20 0.13 17.01
N GLU A 186 5.11 -1.17 17.32
CA GLU A 186 6.09 -1.84 18.20
C GLU A 186 7.54 -1.68 17.70
N ARG A 187 7.72 -1.73 16.37
CA ARG A 187 9.02 -1.57 15.69
C ARG A 187 8.82 -0.93 14.32
N LEU A 188 9.36 0.26 14.16
CA LEU A 188 9.30 1.07 12.95
C LEU A 188 9.84 0.30 11.72
N GLU A 189 10.99 -0.34 11.86
CA GLU A 189 11.67 -1.07 10.78
C GLU A 189 10.80 -2.24 10.31
N ARG A 190 10.14 -2.93 11.25
CA ARG A 190 9.21 -4.02 10.90
C ARG A 190 8.02 -3.52 10.09
N TYR A 191 7.45 -2.39 10.48
CA TYR A 191 6.32 -1.78 9.77
C TYR A 191 6.72 -1.41 8.34
N ALA A 192 7.87 -0.72 8.21
CA ALA A 192 8.41 -0.31 6.92
C ALA A 192 8.81 -1.51 6.03
N TRP A 193 9.43 -2.55 6.62
CA TRP A 193 9.80 -3.78 5.91
C TRP A 193 8.59 -4.52 5.34
N GLN A 194 7.49 -4.59 6.09
CA GLN A 194 6.25 -5.19 5.60
C GLN A 194 5.70 -4.43 4.39
N LEU A 195 5.70 -3.10 4.46
CA LEU A 195 5.26 -2.26 3.35
C LEU A 195 6.16 -2.41 2.11
N LEU A 196 7.48 -2.46 2.30
CA LEU A 196 8.44 -2.75 1.23
C LEU A 196 8.13 -4.09 0.58
N ARG A 197 8.05 -5.14 1.39
CA ARG A 197 7.85 -6.52 0.95
C ARG A 197 6.56 -6.68 0.18
N GLU A 198 5.45 -6.16 0.71
CA GLU A 198 4.16 -6.16 0.01
C GLU A 198 4.28 -5.49 -1.36
N THR A 199 4.89 -4.30 -1.40
CA THR A 199 5.02 -3.49 -2.60
C THR A 199 5.90 -4.16 -3.67
N VAL A 200 7.01 -4.78 -3.27
CA VAL A 200 7.92 -5.51 -4.17
C VAL A 200 7.26 -6.79 -4.69
N LEU A 201 6.70 -7.62 -3.80
CA LEU A 201 6.13 -8.91 -4.19
C LEU A 201 4.80 -8.79 -4.96
N GLU A 202 4.12 -7.65 -4.87
CA GLU A 202 2.98 -7.31 -5.72
C GLU A 202 3.40 -7.13 -7.20
N ARG A 203 4.60 -6.57 -7.42
CA ARG A 203 5.17 -6.27 -8.75
C ARG A 203 6.02 -7.41 -9.31
N ALA A 204 6.53 -8.28 -8.44
CA ALA A 204 7.34 -9.42 -8.85
C ALA A 204 6.54 -10.32 -9.81
N PRO A 205 7.16 -10.81 -10.90
CA PRO A 205 6.52 -11.82 -11.73
C PRO A 205 6.21 -13.06 -10.87
N LYS A 206 5.09 -13.72 -11.14
CA LYS A 206 4.62 -14.84 -10.32
C LYS A 206 4.53 -16.13 -11.11
N ASP A 207 4.94 -17.21 -10.49
CA ASP A 207 4.75 -18.59 -10.93
C ASP A 207 3.92 -19.32 -9.85
N ASN A 208 2.74 -19.83 -10.22
CA ASN A 208 1.77 -20.45 -9.30
C ASN A 208 1.51 -19.62 -8.02
N GLY A 209 1.39 -18.30 -8.17
CA GLY A 209 1.12 -17.36 -7.08
C GLY A 209 2.34 -17.00 -6.22
N ARG A 210 3.53 -17.55 -6.48
CA ARG A 210 4.79 -17.25 -5.78
C ARG A 210 5.68 -16.34 -6.61
N PRO A 211 6.46 -15.43 -5.98
CA PRO A 211 7.37 -14.55 -6.72
C PRO A 211 8.48 -15.37 -7.39
N THR A 212 8.82 -15.08 -8.64
CA THR A 212 9.95 -15.75 -9.29
C THR A 212 11.28 -15.10 -8.93
N LEU A 213 12.32 -15.93 -8.81
CA LEU A 213 13.72 -15.53 -8.70
C LEU A 213 14.59 -16.20 -9.77
N ILE A 214 13.97 -16.88 -10.74
CA ILE A 214 14.69 -17.75 -11.70
C ILE A 214 15.74 -16.96 -12.50
N GLU A 215 15.46 -15.70 -12.83
CA GLU A 215 16.40 -14.85 -13.56
C GLU A 215 17.71 -14.63 -12.78
N ALA A 216 17.66 -14.58 -11.44
CA ALA A 216 18.86 -14.44 -10.62
C ALA A 216 19.81 -15.66 -10.72
N ALA A 217 19.34 -16.79 -11.25
CA ALA A 217 20.18 -17.95 -11.54
C ALA A 217 21.28 -17.64 -12.58
N PHE A 218 21.00 -16.71 -13.51
CA PHE A 218 21.94 -16.34 -14.58
C PHE A 218 23.06 -15.41 -14.10
N ASP A 219 22.91 -14.78 -12.93
CA ASP A 219 23.87 -13.80 -12.42
C ASP A 219 24.85 -14.40 -11.39
N THR A 220 24.76 -15.70 -11.11
CA THR A 220 25.56 -16.35 -10.06
C THR A 220 27.05 -16.43 -10.41
N LEU A 221 27.90 -16.28 -9.38
CA LEU A 221 29.34 -16.54 -9.52
C LEU A 221 29.61 -18.01 -9.89
N ALA A 222 28.79 -18.94 -9.39
CA ALA A 222 28.88 -20.35 -9.73
C ALA A 222 28.74 -20.57 -11.24
N LEU A 223 27.74 -19.95 -11.88
CA LEU A 223 27.56 -20.03 -13.32
C LEU A 223 28.72 -19.39 -14.09
N LYS A 224 29.14 -18.18 -13.68
CA LYS A 224 30.24 -17.45 -14.35
C LYS A 224 31.56 -18.21 -14.36
N ASN A 225 31.81 -19.02 -13.33
CA ASN A 225 33.05 -19.75 -13.14
C ASN A 225 32.94 -21.24 -13.51
N SER A 226 31.78 -21.70 -14.01
CA SER A 226 31.56 -23.13 -14.24
C SER A 226 32.25 -23.63 -15.51
N PRO A 227 32.94 -24.79 -15.46
CA PRO A 227 33.43 -25.48 -16.65
C PRO A 227 32.29 -26.13 -17.47
N ASP A 228 31.13 -26.36 -16.87
CA ASP A 228 29.89 -26.77 -17.54
C ASP A 228 28.75 -25.80 -17.22
N PRO A 229 28.58 -24.72 -18.02
CA PRO A 229 27.57 -23.72 -17.78
C PRO A 229 26.13 -24.26 -17.90
N MET A 230 25.90 -25.26 -18.75
CA MET A 230 24.54 -25.77 -19.01
C MET A 230 24.02 -26.60 -17.85
N HIS A 231 24.88 -27.44 -17.27
CA HIS A 231 24.55 -28.13 -16.03
C HIS A 231 24.36 -27.14 -14.87
N GLN A 232 25.30 -26.20 -14.70
CA GLN A 232 25.27 -25.24 -13.60
C GLN A 232 24.05 -24.31 -13.63
N ILE A 233 23.59 -23.85 -14.80
CA ILE A 233 22.38 -23.03 -14.88
C ILE A 233 21.15 -23.86 -14.47
N THR A 234 21.08 -25.13 -14.83
CA THR A 234 19.97 -26.02 -14.46
C THR A 234 19.89 -26.21 -12.94
N GLU A 235 21.03 -26.44 -12.29
CA GLU A 235 21.11 -26.51 -10.83
C GLU A 235 20.72 -25.17 -10.17
N SER A 236 21.22 -24.06 -10.70
CA SER A 236 20.93 -22.72 -10.19
C SER A 236 19.43 -22.41 -10.30
N MET A 237 18.81 -22.65 -11.46
CA MET A 237 17.37 -22.47 -11.65
C MET A 237 16.55 -23.32 -10.66
N THR A 238 16.99 -24.55 -10.39
CA THR A 238 16.36 -25.42 -9.39
C THR A 238 16.46 -24.84 -7.98
N LEU A 239 17.64 -24.34 -7.60
CA LEU A 239 17.85 -23.66 -6.32
C LEU A 239 16.99 -22.40 -6.18
N PHE A 240 16.98 -21.51 -7.18
CA PHE A 240 16.20 -20.27 -7.12
C PHE A 240 14.68 -20.53 -7.12
N ARG A 241 14.22 -21.60 -7.77
CA ARG A 241 12.83 -22.06 -7.64
C ARG A 241 12.54 -22.58 -6.23
N ALA A 242 13.47 -23.31 -5.59
CA ALA A 242 13.29 -23.71 -4.20
C ALA A 242 13.27 -22.50 -3.25
N ILE A 243 14.12 -21.50 -3.47
CA ILE A 243 14.14 -20.26 -2.70
C ILE A 243 12.81 -19.52 -2.81
N SER A 244 12.24 -19.38 -4.02
CA SER A 244 10.93 -18.74 -4.20
C SER A 244 9.78 -19.45 -3.49
N HIS A 245 9.99 -20.71 -3.12
CA HIS A 245 9.02 -21.55 -2.43
C HIS A 245 9.17 -21.54 -0.91
N LEU A 246 10.15 -20.80 -0.37
CA LEU A 246 10.32 -20.63 1.07
C LEU A 246 9.15 -19.87 1.71
N PRO A 247 8.82 -20.19 2.98
CA PRO A 247 7.94 -19.37 3.80
C PRO A 247 8.38 -17.90 3.82
N PRO A 248 7.42 -16.96 3.90
CA PRO A 248 7.64 -15.52 3.92
C PRO A 248 8.94 -15.00 4.53
N ARG A 249 9.15 -15.22 5.83
CA ARG A 249 10.33 -14.70 6.55
C ARG A 249 11.62 -15.41 6.15
N GLN A 250 11.53 -16.70 5.79
CA GLN A 250 12.68 -17.47 5.34
C GLN A 250 13.16 -16.97 3.98
N LEU A 251 12.23 -16.68 3.05
CA LEU A 251 12.53 -16.05 1.78
C LEU A 251 13.28 -14.73 1.97
N ASP A 252 12.74 -13.81 2.77
CA ASP A 252 13.33 -12.49 2.99
C ASP A 252 14.77 -12.61 3.55
N VAL A 253 14.96 -13.42 4.60
CA VAL A 253 16.28 -13.65 5.22
C VAL A 253 17.25 -14.30 4.23
N THR A 254 16.80 -15.29 3.45
CA THR A 254 17.64 -15.95 2.43
C THR A 254 18.07 -14.96 1.35
N VAL A 255 17.16 -14.12 0.86
CA VAL A 255 17.46 -13.10 -0.16
C VAL A 255 18.45 -12.07 0.38
N LEU A 256 18.17 -11.47 1.54
CA LEU A 256 19.05 -10.46 2.12
C LEU A 256 20.45 -11.02 2.41
N LYS A 257 20.53 -12.21 3.00
CA LYS A 257 21.80 -12.83 3.39
C LYS A 257 22.62 -13.29 2.20
N HIS A 258 22.02 -14.02 1.27
CA HIS A 258 22.77 -14.75 0.24
C HIS A 258 22.77 -14.05 -1.12
N LEU A 259 21.72 -13.31 -1.47
CA LEU A 259 21.67 -12.59 -2.75
C LEU A 259 22.16 -11.14 -2.60
N ARG A 260 22.07 -10.56 -1.40
CA ARG A 260 22.46 -9.17 -1.14
C ARG A 260 23.62 -9.01 -0.16
N GLY A 261 24.08 -10.09 0.46
CA GLY A 261 25.30 -10.09 1.28
C GLY A 261 25.18 -9.33 2.61
N LEU A 262 23.97 -9.06 3.11
CA LEU A 262 23.79 -8.42 4.40
C LEU A 262 24.22 -9.35 5.54
N THR A 263 24.81 -8.76 6.58
CA THR A 263 25.13 -9.45 7.83
C THR A 263 23.85 -9.74 8.63
N ASP A 264 23.91 -10.72 9.55
CA ASP A 264 22.76 -11.06 10.39
C ASP A 264 22.26 -9.86 11.23
N THR A 265 23.16 -8.95 11.62
CA THR A 265 22.80 -7.72 12.35
C THR A 265 22.06 -6.75 11.44
N GLN A 266 22.57 -6.47 10.24
CA GLN A 266 21.87 -5.61 9.27
C GLN A 266 20.50 -6.17 8.92
N ILE A 267 20.35 -7.49 8.76
CA ILE A 267 19.05 -8.12 8.51
C ILE A 267 18.09 -7.92 9.69
N ALA A 268 18.60 -8.02 10.92
CA ALA A 268 17.80 -7.81 12.12
C ALA A 268 17.27 -6.38 12.19
N ASP A 269 18.15 -5.41 11.89
CA ASP A 269 17.84 -3.98 11.87
C ASP A 269 16.80 -3.69 10.76
N GLU A 270 17.07 -4.06 9.50
CA GLU A 270 16.17 -3.83 8.37
C GLU A 270 14.78 -4.45 8.53
N MET A 271 14.70 -5.68 9.07
CA MET A 271 13.43 -6.39 9.22
C MET A 271 12.69 -6.06 10.53
N GLY A 272 13.31 -5.32 11.45
CA GLY A 272 12.78 -5.06 12.78
C GLY A 272 12.53 -6.37 13.57
N ILE A 273 13.47 -7.31 13.53
CA ILE A 273 13.44 -8.57 14.29
C ILE A 273 14.71 -8.73 15.14
N SER A 274 14.75 -9.70 16.06
CA SER A 274 15.96 -9.93 16.85
C SER A 274 17.03 -10.68 16.04
N LEU A 275 18.30 -10.45 16.37
CA LEU A 275 19.42 -11.21 15.78
C LEU A 275 19.25 -12.73 15.95
N ALA A 276 18.73 -13.17 17.10
CA ALA A 276 18.40 -14.57 17.35
C ALA A 276 17.31 -15.09 16.38
N ALA A 277 16.30 -14.27 16.08
CA ALA A 277 15.25 -14.60 15.11
C ALA A 277 15.79 -14.67 13.68
N VAL A 278 16.76 -13.83 13.30
CA VAL A 278 17.45 -13.96 11.99
C VAL A 278 18.15 -15.31 11.89
N ARG A 279 18.97 -15.65 12.88
CA ARG A 279 19.75 -16.90 12.90
C ARG A 279 18.86 -18.14 12.90
N SER A 280 17.80 -18.15 13.71
CA SER A 280 16.83 -19.25 13.69
C SER A 280 16.13 -19.36 12.35
N THR A 281 15.69 -18.24 11.77
CA THR A 281 15.03 -18.19 10.46
C THR A 281 15.95 -18.70 9.35
N ALA A 282 17.22 -18.31 9.34
CA ALA A 282 18.21 -18.80 8.38
C ALA A 282 18.44 -20.32 8.51
N ARG A 283 18.50 -20.85 9.75
CA ARG A 283 18.58 -22.30 9.99
C ARG A 283 17.34 -23.04 9.47
N HIS A 284 16.15 -22.49 9.70
CA HIS A 284 14.91 -23.06 9.19
C HIS A 284 14.84 -23.00 7.66
N ALA A 285 15.26 -21.89 7.06
CA ALA A 285 15.35 -21.73 5.61
C ALA A 285 16.23 -22.81 4.98
N ARG A 286 17.42 -23.08 5.55
CA ARG A 286 18.30 -24.16 5.07
C ARG A 286 17.64 -25.54 5.15
N ARG A 287 16.91 -25.84 6.23
CA ARG A 287 16.16 -27.10 6.35
C ARG A 287 15.04 -27.19 5.31
N SER A 288 14.30 -26.10 5.09
CA SER A 288 13.24 -26.05 4.08
C SER A 288 13.79 -26.17 2.66
N LEU A 289 14.94 -25.56 2.35
CA LEU A 289 15.61 -25.74 1.06
C LEU A 289 16.05 -27.19 0.85
N ASN A 290 16.64 -27.83 1.86
CA ASN A 290 17.00 -29.26 1.76
C ASN A 290 15.78 -30.13 1.47
N ALA A 291 14.65 -29.87 2.12
CA ALA A 291 13.41 -30.60 1.89
C ALA A 291 12.87 -30.42 0.46
N LEU A 292 12.97 -29.20 -0.07
CA LEU A 292 12.50 -28.85 -1.42
C LEU A 292 13.41 -29.40 -2.53
N LEU A 293 14.73 -29.43 -2.30
CA LEU A 293 15.72 -29.88 -3.26
C LEU A 293 15.93 -31.39 -3.26
N TYR A 294 15.77 -32.04 -2.10
CA TYR A 294 16.00 -33.48 -1.92
C TYR A 294 14.81 -34.18 -1.23
N PRO A 295 13.63 -34.25 -1.88
CA PRO A 295 12.42 -34.78 -1.24
C PRO A 295 12.56 -36.23 -0.75
N GLN A 296 13.39 -37.03 -1.41
CA GLN A 296 13.60 -38.45 -1.12
C GLN A 296 14.33 -38.69 0.22
N HIS A 297 15.13 -37.73 0.72
CA HIS A 297 15.86 -37.87 1.98
C HIS A 297 14.99 -37.67 3.24
N HIS A 298 13.72 -37.27 3.09
CA HIS A 298 12.80 -37.03 4.21
C HIS A 298 11.80 -38.17 4.47
N GLN A 299 11.75 -39.21 3.62
CA GLN A 299 10.84 -40.35 3.82
C GLN A 299 11.48 -41.56 4.57
N GLY A 300 12.77 -41.51 4.90
CA GLY A 300 13.50 -42.62 5.55
C GLY A 300 13.54 -42.59 7.09
N GLY A 301 12.73 -41.76 7.74
CA GLY A 301 12.83 -41.46 9.18
C GLY A 301 11.58 -41.83 10.00
N THR A 302 11.00 -43.01 9.81
CA THR A 302 10.08 -43.62 10.78
C THR A 302 10.88 -44.59 11.65
N PRO A 303 11.07 -44.31 12.96
CA PRO A 303 11.58 -45.32 13.88
C PRO A 303 10.48 -46.38 14.09
N ARG A 304 10.86 -47.65 13.98
CA ARG A 304 10.11 -48.77 14.56
C ARG A 304 10.25 -48.77 16.07
#